data_AF-A0A2S9G188-F1
#
_entry.id   AF-A0A2S9G188-F1
#
_cell.length_a   1.000
_cell.length_b   1.000
_cell.length_c   1.000
_cell.angle_alpha   90.00
_cell.angle_beta   90.00
_cell.angle_gamma   90.00
#
_symmetry.space_group_name_H-M   'P 1'
#
loop_
_entity.id
_entity.type
_entity.pdbx_description
1 polymer ?
#
loop_
_entity_poly.entity_id
_entity_poly.type
_entity_poly.pdbx_seq_one_letter_code
_entity_poly.pdbx_strand_id
1 'polypeptide(L)' 'SKWIKQDDIDRGARPGVPSSESTELRAARRRIHELETELSIVRQAATFLGEDKPRPKGSTR' A
#
# COMPACT_ATOMS: atom_id res chain seq x y z
N SER A 1 34.88 7.69 0.93
CA SER A 1 34.11 6.95 1.94
C SER A 1 32.65 7.38 1.96
N LYS A 2 31.76 6.65 1.27
CA LYS A 2 30.31 6.89 1.30
C LYS A 2 29.68 6.49 2.64
N TRP A 3 30.19 5.44 3.27
CA TRP A 3 29.71 4.91 4.55
C TRP A 3 29.97 5.85 5.73
N ILE A 4 31.13 6.51 5.79
CA ILE A 4 31.46 7.49 6.83
C ILE A 4 30.47 8.66 6.83
N LYS A 5 30.10 9.16 5.64
CA LYS A 5 29.10 10.24 5.54
C LYS A 5 27.72 9.80 6.02
N GLN A 6 27.36 8.54 5.80
CA GLN A 6 26.08 7.99 6.27
C GLN A 6 26.08 7.78 7.78
N ASP A 7 27.19 7.33 8.38
CA ASP A 7 27.33 7.22 9.85
C ASP A 7 27.24 8.62 10.51
N ASP A 8 27.85 9.65 9.94
CA ASP A 8 27.67 11.04 10.41
C ASP A 8 26.21 11.50 10.36
N ILE A 9 25.47 11.12 9.31
CA ILE A 9 24.04 11.45 9.14
C ILE A 9 23.19 10.65 10.15
N ASP A 10 23.45 9.36 10.28
CA ASP A 10 22.72 8.46 11.18
C ASP A 10 22.94 8.86 12.67
N ARG A 11 24.09 9.46 13.00
CA ARG A 11 24.40 10.03 14.32
C ARG A 11 23.91 11.47 14.52
N GLY A 12 23.34 12.10 13.49
CA GLY A 12 22.88 13.49 13.55
C GLY A 12 24.00 14.54 13.54
N ALA A 13 25.25 14.15 13.28
CA ALA A 13 26.37 15.07 13.13
C ALA A 13 26.32 15.83 11.80
N ARG A 14 25.53 15.34 10.84
CA ARG A 14 25.29 15.97 9.53
C ARG A 14 23.81 15.91 9.14
N PRO A 15 23.29 16.94 8.46
CA PRO A 15 21.95 16.89 7.88
C PRO A 15 21.88 15.87 6.75
N GLY A 16 20.83 15.04 6.76
CA GLY A 16 20.56 14.02 5.75
C GLY A 16 19.45 13.07 6.20
N VAL A 17 19.03 12.16 5.31
CA VAL A 17 18.03 11.13 5.64
C VAL A 17 18.75 9.97 6.32
N PRO A 18 18.40 9.63 7.57
CA PRO A 18 18.99 8.48 8.26
C PRO A 18 18.57 7.17 7.58
N SER A 19 19.43 6.17 7.71
CA SER A 19 19.20 4.86 7.10
C SER A 19 17.91 4.19 7.59
N SER A 20 17.52 4.41 8.86
CA SER A 20 16.29 3.93 9.48
C SER A 20 15.01 4.52 8.84
N GLU A 21 15.00 5.82 8.55
CA GLU A 21 13.85 6.45 7.88
C GLU A 21 13.67 5.89 6.47
N SER A 22 14.79 5.57 5.79
CA SER A 22 14.74 4.90 4.48
C SER A 22 14.18 3.48 4.54
N THR A 23 14.49 2.71 5.60
CA THR A 23 13.95 1.35 5.77
C THR A 23 12.47 1.36 6.10
N GLU A 24 12.05 2.24 7.01
CA GLU A 24 10.63 2.43 7.36
C GLU A 24 9.81 2.88 6.15
N LEU A 25 10.32 3.83 5.36
CA LEU A 25 9.64 4.30 4.14
C LEU A 25 9.47 3.19 3.11
N ARG A 26 10.47 2.32 2.94
CA ARG A 26 10.36 1.16 2.03
C ARG A 26 9.34 0.14 2.52
N ALA A 27 9.34 -0.14 3.83
CA ALA A 27 8.37 -1.05 4.44
C ALA A 27 6.93 -0.52 4.28
N ALA A 28 6.72 0.78 4.54
CA ALA A 28 5.43 1.44 4.37
C ALA A 28 4.95 1.38 2.91
N ARG A 29 5.82 1.70 1.95
CA ARG A 29 5.49 1.62 0.51
C ARG A 29 5.11 0.21 0.08
N ARG A 30 5.82 -0.81 0.57
CA ARG A 30 5.46 -2.22 0.31
C ARG A 30 4.09 -2.56 0.86
N ARG A 31 3.79 -2.17 2.10
CA ARG A 31 2.49 -2.45 2.72
C ARG A 31 1.34 -1.75 2.01
N ILE A 32 1.53 -0.50 1.58
CA ILE A 32 0.54 0.24 0.79
C ILE A 32 0.23 -0.51 -0.51
N HIS A 33 1.26 -0.92 -1.26
CA HIS A 33 1.07 -1.65 -2.51
C HIS A 33 0.32 -2.99 -2.33
N GLU A 34 0.66 -3.75 -1.29
CA GLU A 34 -0.06 -4.98 -0.92
C GLU A 34 -1.54 -4.69 -0.65
N LEU A 35 -1.84 -3.68 0.18
CA LEU A 35 -3.20 -3.30 0.53
C LEU A 35 -4.01 -2.81 -0.68
N GLU A 36 -3.39 -2.04 -1.57
CA GLU A 36 -4.03 -1.57 -2.81
C GLU A 36 -4.38 -2.75 -3.72
N THR A 37 -3.50 -3.75 -3.79
CA THR A 37 -3.72 -4.99 -4.57
C THR A 37 -4.86 -5.79 -3.98
N GLU A 38 -4.87 -6.01 -2.67
CA GLU A 38 -5.97 -6.69 -1.95
C GLU A 38 -7.31 -5.95 -2.18
N LEU A 39 -7.32 -4.63 -2.05
CA LEU A 39 -8.51 -3.82 -2.26
C LEU A 39 -9.03 -3.90 -3.70
N SER A 40 -8.13 -3.91 -4.68
CA SER A 40 -8.48 -4.06 -6.10
C SER A 40 -9.19 -5.40 -6.35
N ILE A 41 -8.64 -6.49 -5.81
CA ILE A 41 -9.22 -7.84 -5.92
C ILE A 41 -10.61 -7.89 -5.27
N VAL A 42 -10.75 -7.33 -4.06
CA VAL A 42 -12.03 -7.32 -3.33
C VAL A 42 -13.08 -6.52 -4.11
N ARG A 43 -12.72 -5.37 -4.65
CA ARG A 43 -13.64 -4.56 -5.47
C ARG A 43 -14.09 -5.30 -6.72
N GLN A 44 -13.16 -5.97 -7.41
CA GLN A 44 -13.48 -6.77 -8.58
C GLN A 44 -14.40 -7.96 -8.23
N ALA A 45 -14.15 -8.64 -7.11
CA ALA A 45 -15.03 -9.71 -6.64
C ALA A 45 -16.44 -9.19 -6.31
N ALA A 46 -16.55 -8.01 -5.69
CA ALA A 46 -17.82 -7.38 -5.38
C ALA A 46 -18.61 -6.98 -6.64
N THR A 47 -17.95 -6.52 -7.70
CA THR A 47 -18.63 -6.23 -8.97
C THR A 47 -19.18 -7.50 -9.60
N PHE A 48 -18.38 -8.57 -9.68
CA PHE A 48 -18.84 -9.86 -10.21
C PHE A 48 -20.04 -10.40 -9.43
N LEU A 49 -19.99 -10.36 -8.09
CA LEU A 49 -21.11 -10.80 -7.26
C LEU A 49 -22.36 -9.91 -7.40
N GLY A 50 -22.17 -8.61 -7.61
CA GLY A 50 -23.26 -7.65 -7.83
C GLY A 50 -23.97 -7.85 -9.18
N GLU A 51 -23.25 -8.26 -10.22
CA GLU A 51 -23.79 -8.57 -11.55
C GLU A 51 -24.69 -9.81 -11.54
N ASP A 52 -24.37 -10.82 -10.71
CA ASP A 52 -25.16 -12.04 -10.54
C ASP A 52 -26.46 -11.85 -9.73
N LYS A 53 -26.77 -10.62 -9.29
CA LYS A 53 -28.00 -10.36 -8.54
C LYS A 53 -29.21 -10.64 -9.43
N PRO A 54 -30.09 -11.60 -9.08
CA PRO A 54 -31.25 -11.90 -9.89
C PRO A 54 -32.14 -10.67 -9.98
N ARG A 55 -32.50 -10.29 -11.23
CA ARG A 55 -33.50 -9.25 -11.49
C ARG A 55 -34.73 -9.56 -10.63
N PRO A 56 -35.24 -8.59 -9.84
CA PRO A 56 -36.44 -8.85 -9.04
C PRO A 56 -37.52 -9.29 -10.01
N LYS A 57 -38.04 -10.52 -9.83
CA LYS A 57 -39.13 -11.03 -10.65
C LYS A 57 -40.25 -10.00 -10.58
N GLY A 58 -40.57 -9.41 -11.72
CA GLY A 58 -41.63 -8.42 -11.83
C GLY A 58 -42.90 -9.00 -11.23
N SER A 59 -43.38 -8.36 -10.17
CA SER A 59 -44.69 -8.64 -9.60
C SER A 59 -45.72 -8.37 -10.68
N THR A 60 -46.30 -9.42 -11.26
CA THR A 60 -47.47 -9.30 -12.13
C THR A 60 -48.64 -8.85 -11.26
N ARG A 61 -49.19 -7.68 -11.58
CA ARG A 61 -50.44 -7.17 -11.01
C ARG A 61 -51.60 -7.59 -11.90
#